data_AF-A0A2N7X6B7-F1
#
_entry.id   AF-A0A2N7X6B7-F1
#
_cell.length_a   1.000
_cell.length_b   1.000
_cell.length_c   1.000
_cell.angle_alpha   90.00
_cell.angle_beta   90.00
_cell.angle_gamma   90.00
#
_symmetry.space_group_name_H-M   'P 1'
#
loop_
_entity.id
_entity.type
_entity.pdbx_description
1 polymer ?
#
loop_
_entity_poly.entity_id
_entity_poly.type
_entity_poly.pdbx_seq_one_letter_code
_entity_poly.pdbx_strand_id
1 'polypeptide(L)'
;MGGIGVEQRMNILRRAADQQILKPLRTHGWAATVIGENDGGEYITIRAEKSDVTRSLALMYTSATDNRHYKQLDGCVDHIFVNGALYKVESYAFGISTPVSPIDDFFPVLVEWNKQVAPETGKPTEKQKPRALRHITAERPVDEVWAHLTQLGSVKLADKLVARRAEQDSVCLSMEQRKLKSAGVAYAIRNAADYFRGASNESANRRIISLYYGSLALAFAEMLASPAGAADLDEVEGMTKQGHGLFTVPAGTDDFGALYVGVLATGFFPRWATFLGYSTDSYPRAKPKTPSDVDKTPANCVTTFGKLLATLPELGSLFFDVYDLEPSWVTPIFDTESNHMGGARAVGSSYVRFVDKSGRLAEDRLRSTTWPIAELTLVQGDEDDGRTYRARVDHSGSQFWYEVLPIHRSPFTQSGTLILPPLAGVHEYRAICLIVLYALSILVRYMPSAWRRVEGGDWDQHLALVARMLDVFERMLPQEFLESVTGDRVHSSLPGGFF
;
A
#
# COMPACT_ATOMS: atom_id res chain seq x y z
N MET A 1 17.33 29.70 50.24
CA MET A 1 17.15 30.72 49.18
C MET A 1 16.42 30.09 48.01
N GLY A 2 15.12 29.80 48.15
CA GLY A 2 14.26 29.36 47.06
C GLY A 2 13.83 30.59 46.27
N GLY A 3 14.73 31.11 45.45
CA GLY A 3 14.52 32.34 44.69
C GLY A 3 13.78 32.06 43.39
N ILE A 4 13.05 33.08 42.91
CA ILE A 4 12.31 33.21 41.65
C ILE A 4 12.85 32.37 40.47
N GLY A 5 14.17 32.16 40.36
CA GLY A 5 14.78 31.32 39.33
C GLY A 5 14.43 29.83 39.37
N VAL A 6 14.29 29.20 40.55
CA VAL A 6 13.88 27.78 40.64
C VAL A 6 12.44 27.62 40.18
N GLU A 7 11.55 28.52 40.63
CA GLU A 7 10.16 28.54 40.21
C GLU A 7 10.01 28.74 38.70
N GLN A 8 10.82 29.63 38.10
CA GLN A 8 10.86 29.81 36.64
C GLN A 8 11.30 28.54 35.90
N ARG A 9 12.34 27.85 36.37
CA ARG A 9 12.82 26.60 35.75
C ARG A 9 11.81 25.47 35.89
N MET A 10 11.17 25.33 37.04
CA MET A 10 10.09 24.37 37.25
C MET A 10 8.87 24.68 36.37
N ASN A 11 8.54 25.97 36.15
CA ASN A 11 7.49 26.36 35.22
C ASN A 11 7.83 26.00 33.75
N ILE A 12 9.09 26.12 33.34
CA ILE A 12 9.56 25.65 32.03
C ILE A 12 9.38 24.12 31.94
N LEU A 13 9.79 23.40 32.97
CA LEU A 13 9.64 21.94 33.02
C LEU A 13 8.19 21.49 32.95
N ARG A 14 7.27 22.14 33.69
CA ARG A 14 5.84 21.82 33.63
C ARG A 14 5.28 21.98 32.22
N ARG A 15 5.66 23.04 31.51
CA ARG A 15 5.26 23.25 30.11
C ARG A 15 5.86 22.20 29.18
N ALA A 16 7.15 21.87 29.33
CA ALA A 16 7.81 20.85 28.53
C ALA A 16 7.21 19.45 28.78
N ALA A 17 6.98 19.09 30.04
CA ALA A 17 6.31 17.86 30.44
C ALA A 17 4.90 17.75 29.85
N ASP A 18 4.10 18.82 29.91
CA ASP A 18 2.76 18.80 29.33
C ASP A 18 2.78 18.64 27.81
N GLN A 19 3.61 19.43 27.11
CA GLN A 19 3.61 19.47 25.65
C GLN A 19 4.32 18.29 24.99
N GLN A 20 5.44 17.83 25.56
CA GLN A 20 6.33 16.85 24.91
C GLN A 20 6.21 15.44 25.52
N ILE A 21 5.56 15.28 26.67
CA ILE A 21 5.42 13.97 27.33
C ILE A 21 3.94 13.62 27.56
N LEU A 22 3.22 14.41 28.36
CA LEU A 22 1.84 14.09 28.76
C LEU A 22 0.87 14.14 27.57
N LYS A 23 0.95 15.18 26.73
CA LYS A 23 0.10 15.28 25.53
C LYS A 23 0.34 14.11 24.58
N PRO A 24 1.58 13.78 24.15
CA PRO A 24 1.81 12.59 23.32
C PRO A 24 1.32 11.29 23.98
N LEU A 25 1.60 11.05 25.26
CA LEU A 25 1.08 9.87 25.97
C LEU A 25 -0.44 9.76 25.84
N ARG A 26 -1.17 10.84 26.10
CA ARG A 26 -2.64 10.89 25.99
C ARG A 26 -3.11 10.66 24.55
N THR A 27 -2.47 11.28 23.55
CA THR A 27 -2.75 11.08 22.12
C THR A 27 -2.62 9.61 21.71
N HIS A 28 -1.69 8.88 22.36
CA HIS A 28 -1.44 7.45 22.15
C HIS A 28 -2.21 6.54 23.11
N GLY A 29 -3.22 7.07 23.83
CA GLY A 29 -4.12 6.31 24.68
C GLY A 29 -3.57 5.91 26.05
N TRP A 30 -2.47 6.53 26.51
CA TRP A 30 -1.94 6.34 27.86
C TRP A 30 -2.63 7.28 28.86
N ALA A 31 -3.01 6.76 30.02
CA ALA A 31 -3.39 7.56 31.17
C ALA A 31 -2.12 8.04 31.88
N ALA A 32 -1.78 9.33 31.73
CA ALA A 32 -0.53 9.90 32.24
C ALA A 32 -0.76 11.02 33.28
N THR A 33 -0.08 10.92 34.42
CA THR A 33 -0.17 11.88 35.54
C THR A 33 1.20 12.21 36.12
N VAL A 34 1.36 13.44 36.61
CA VAL A 34 2.52 13.85 37.40
C VAL A 34 2.35 13.29 38.82
N ILE A 35 3.31 12.49 39.28
CA ILE A 35 3.27 11.85 40.60
C ILE A 35 4.19 12.52 41.62
N GLY A 36 5.03 13.47 41.17
CA GLY A 36 5.94 14.19 42.05
C GLY A 36 6.73 15.27 41.32
N GLU A 37 7.10 16.30 42.08
CA GLU A 37 8.00 17.38 41.65
C GLU A 37 9.06 17.58 42.75
N ASN A 38 10.30 17.89 42.34
CA ASN A 38 11.39 18.16 43.26
C ASN A 38 12.11 19.44 42.87
N ASP A 39 11.86 20.52 43.60
CA ASP A 39 12.49 21.83 43.37
C ASP A 39 14.00 21.81 43.63
N GLY A 40 14.48 20.94 44.53
CA GLY A 40 15.90 20.84 44.88
C GLY A 40 16.75 20.12 43.84
N GLY A 41 16.14 19.17 43.11
CA GLY A 41 16.75 18.46 41.98
C GLY A 41 16.28 18.93 40.60
N GLU A 42 15.33 19.87 40.57
CA GLU A 42 14.71 20.44 39.37
C GLU A 42 14.23 19.37 38.39
N TYR A 43 13.35 18.49 38.87
CA TYR A 43 12.77 17.44 38.06
C TYR A 43 11.30 17.16 38.38
N ILE A 44 10.60 16.58 37.40
CA ILE A 44 9.21 16.12 37.49
C ILE A 44 9.18 14.61 37.22
N THR A 45 8.45 13.85 38.02
CA THR A 45 8.21 12.42 37.80
C THR A 45 6.80 12.17 37.30
N ILE A 46 6.68 11.37 36.24
CA ILE A 46 5.43 11.07 35.54
C ILE A 46 5.21 9.56 35.56
N ARG A 47 3.96 9.16 35.77
CA ARG A 47 3.48 7.78 35.61
C ARG A 47 2.52 7.72 34.44
N ALA A 48 2.63 6.68 33.63
CA ALA A 48 1.78 6.39 32.49
C ALA A 48 1.28 4.95 32.53
N GLU A 49 0.00 4.74 32.26
CA GLU A 49 -0.64 3.43 32.27
C GLU A 49 -1.43 3.22 30.97
N LYS A 50 -1.29 2.04 30.36
CA LYS A 50 -2.06 1.62 29.17
C LYS A 50 -2.22 0.10 29.18
N SER A 51 -3.46 -0.37 29.20
CA SER A 51 -3.76 -1.80 29.43
C SER A 51 -3.08 -2.28 30.72
N ASP A 52 -2.39 -3.42 30.70
CA ASP A 52 -1.67 -3.98 31.85
C ASP A 52 -0.22 -3.47 31.98
N VAL A 53 0.18 -2.46 31.19
CA VAL A 53 1.53 -1.91 31.19
C VAL A 53 1.56 -0.58 31.93
N THR A 54 2.41 -0.50 32.96
CA THR A 54 2.74 0.73 33.68
C THR A 54 4.17 1.14 33.37
N ARG A 55 4.35 2.43 33.07
CA ARG A 55 5.65 3.06 32.83
C ARG A 55 5.78 4.33 33.66
N SER A 56 7.02 4.68 33.95
CA SER A 56 7.41 5.80 34.79
C SER A 56 8.63 6.47 34.21
N LEU A 57 8.67 7.79 34.25
CA LEU A 57 9.80 8.56 33.75
C LEU A 57 10.05 9.79 34.62
N ALA A 58 11.25 10.34 34.51
CA ALA A 58 11.57 11.64 35.07
C ALA A 58 11.95 12.62 33.94
N LEU A 59 11.59 13.89 34.10
CA LEU A 59 12.07 14.99 33.25
C LEU A 59 12.85 15.98 34.12
N MET A 60 14.15 16.11 33.85
CA MET A 60 15.07 17.01 34.54
C MET A 60 15.27 18.29 33.73
N TYR A 61 15.47 19.42 34.42
CA TYR A 61 15.69 20.71 33.75
C TYR A 61 17.01 20.74 32.96
N THR A 62 18.08 20.15 33.50
CA THR A 62 19.41 20.16 32.91
C THR A 62 20.16 18.85 33.19
N SER A 63 21.12 18.52 32.34
CA SER A 63 22.00 17.37 32.53
C SER A 63 23.04 17.61 33.63
N ALA A 64 23.40 18.87 33.87
CA ALA A 64 24.38 19.30 34.89
C ALA A 64 23.80 19.38 36.31
N THR A 65 23.03 18.36 36.69
CA THR A 65 22.45 18.21 38.03
C THR A 65 23.33 17.29 38.88
N ASP A 66 23.36 17.52 40.20
CA ASP A 66 24.11 16.69 41.14
C ASP A 66 23.71 15.20 41.01
N ASN A 67 24.70 14.31 40.92
CA ASN A 67 24.57 12.87 40.81
C ASN A 67 23.64 12.25 41.87
N ARG A 68 23.53 12.87 43.05
CA ARG A 68 22.61 12.40 44.10
C ARG A 68 21.16 12.31 43.61
N HIS A 69 20.73 13.20 42.71
CA HIS A 69 19.36 13.20 42.17
C HIS A 69 19.18 12.14 41.09
N TYR A 70 20.20 11.89 40.27
CA TYR A 70 20.20 10.76 39.35
C TYR A 70 20.08 9.43 40.10
N LYS A 71 20.83 9.25 41.19
CA LYS A 71 20.75 8.04 42.04
C LYS A 71 19.41 7.88 42.77
N GLN A 72 18.71 8.98 43.05
CA GLN A 72 17.35 8.91 43.61
C GLN A 72 16.34 8.41 42.57
N LEU A 73 16.55 8.72 41.29
CA LEU A 73 15.69 8.31 40.19
C LEU A 73 16.03 6.91 39.65
N ASP A 74 17.29 6.48 39.78
CA ASP A 74 17.75 5.17 39.32
C ASP A 74 16.94 4.03 39.94
N GLY A 75 16.41 3.15 39.09
CA GLY A 75 15.51 2.05 39.48
C GLY A 75 14.10 2.47 39.93
N CYS A 76 13.84 3.76 40.18
CA CYS A 76 12.51 4.28 40.49
C CYS A 76 11.71 4.67 39.24
N VAL A 77 12.41 4.96 38.14
CA VAL A 77 11.82 5.29 36.84
C VAL A 77 12.42 4.46 35.73
N ASP A 78 11.65 4.21 34.67
CA ASP A 78 12.09 3.47 33.49
C ASP A 78 13.07 4.28 32.62
N HIS A 79 12.93 5.60 32.60
CA HIS A 79 13.75 6.50 31.77
C HIS A 79 13.88 7.90 32.37
N ILE A 80 15.05 8.53 32.23
CA ILE A 80 15.31 9.91 32.64
C ILE A 80 15.51 10.77 31.39
N PHE A 81 14.67 11.77 31.21
CA PHE A 81 14.80 12.75 30.15
C PHE A 81 15.40 14.05 30.67
N VAL A 82 16.16 14.73 29.82
CA VAL A 82 16.69 16.08 30.08
C VAL A 82 16.03 17.06 29.12
N ASN A 83 15.55 18.19 29.64
CA ASN A 83 14.97 19.27 28.86
C ASN A 83 16.05 20.09 28.13
N GLY A 84 16.62 19.50 27.07
CA GLY A 84 17.68 20.07 26.24
C GLY A 84 18.74 19.05 25.87
N ALA A 85 19.82 19.52 25.23
CA ALA A 85 20.92 18.66 24.84
C ALA A 85 21.70 18.12 26.05
N LEU A 86 22.21 16.90 25.93
CA LEU A 86 23.07 16.31 26.94
C LEU A 86 24.46 16.93 26.89
N TYR A 87 24.98 17.32 28.06
CA TYR A 87 26.34 17.83 28.21
C TYR A 87 27.08 17.05 29.29
N LYS A 88 28.15 16.34 28.90
CA LYS A 88 28.97 15.51 29.80
C LYS A 88 28.13 14.61 30.73
N VAL A 89 27.04 14.05 30.22
CA VAL A 89 26.06 13.30 31.03
C VAL A 89 26.71 12.18 31.84
N GLU A 90 27.73 11.52 31.29
CA GLU A 90 28.49 10.45 31.97
C GLU A 90 29.20 10.94 33.24
N SER A 91 29.55 12.24 33.32
CA SER A 91 30.16 12.83 34.51
C SER A 91 29.15 13.17 35.62
N TYR A 92 27.87 13.34 35.26
CA TYR A 92 26.80 13.71 36.21
C TYR A 92 25.93 12.52 36.60
N ALA A 93 25.62 11.64 35.66
CA ALA A 93 24.78 10.46 35.82
C ALA A 93 25.62 9.17 36.06
N PHE A 94 26.83 9.29 36.61
CA PHE A 94 27.68 8.12 36.82
C PHE A 94 27.08 7.13 37.84
N GLY A 95 27.24 5.84 37.57
CA GLY A 95 26.85 4.76 38.48
C GLY A 95 25.35 4.51 38.57
N ILE A 96 24.56 4.95 37.58
CA ILE A 96 23.14 4.57 37.44
C ILE A 96 22.95 3.58 36.30
N SER A 97 21.86 2.83 36.34
CA SER A 97 21.43 1.88 35.31
C SER A 97 20.31 2.42 34.41
N THR A 98 19.47 3.31 34.95
CA THR A 98 18.37 3.92 34.20
C THR A 98 18.90 4.76 33.04
N PRO A 99 18.37 4.58 31.81
CA PRO A 99 18.80 5.33 30.64
C PRO A 99 18.52 6.83 30.76
N VAL A 100 19.43 7.66 30.23
CA VAL A 100 19.31 9.12 30.18
C VAL A 100 19.37 9.61 28.74
N SER A 101 18.39 10.39 28.28
CA SER A 101 18.36 10.96 26.93
C SER A 101 17.81 12.40 26.90
N PRO A 102 18.02 13.18 25.83
CA PRO A 102 17.26 14.40 25.59
C PRO A 102 15.76 14.10 25.51
N ILE A 103 14.94 15.08 25.88
CA ILE A 103 13.48 15.02 25.75
C ILE A 103 13.02 14.77 24.30
N ASP A 104 13.81 15.23 23.31
CA ASP A 104 13.56 14.99 21.88
C ASP A 104 13.52 13.49 21.52
N ASP A 105 14.18 12.64 22.31
CA ASP A 105 14.18 11.18 22.12
C ASP A 105 12.98 10.49 22.80
N PHE A 106 12.03 11.23 23.37
CA PHE A 106 10.85 10.66 24.02
C PHE A 106 9.97 9.86 23.03
N PHE A 107 9.77 10.36 21.82
CA PHE A 107 8.89 9.69 20.85
C PHE A 107 9.38 8.28 20.45
N PRO A 108 10.68 8.06 20.14
CA PRO A 108 11.22 6.72 20.00
C PRO A 108 10.93 5.80 21.20
N VAL A 109 11.05 6.30 22.44
CA VAL A 109 10.75 5.51 23.66
C VAL A 109 9.26 5.18 23.75
N LEU A 110 8.39 6.15 23.44
CA LEU A 110 6.94 5.94 23.40
C LEU A 110 6.53 4.85 22.39
N VAL A 111 7.16 4.83 21.20
CA VAL A 111 6.91 3.80 20.20
C VAL A 111 7.31 2.41 20.72
N GLU A 112 8.45 2.29 21.40
CA GLU A 112 8.87 1.01 22.00
C GLU A 112 7.92 0.57 23.13
N TRP A 113 7.38 1.51 23.92
CA TRP A 113 6.35 1.19 24.91
C TRP A 113 5.05 0.73 24.24
N ASN A 114 4.63 1.38 23.16
CA ASN A 114 3.45 0.97 22.40
C ASN A 114 3.63 -0.42 21.76
N LYS A 115 4.84 -0.76 21.29
CA LYS A 115 5.16 -2.12 20.81
C LYS A 115 5.05 -3.19 21.88
N GLN A 116 5.25 -2.87 23.15
CA GLN A 116 5.07 -3.84 24.24
C GLN A 116 3.59 -4.09 24.51
N VAL A 117 2.75 -3.07 24.38
CA VAL A 117 1.28 -3.19 24.54
C VAL A 117 0.66 -3.89 23.33
N ALA A 118 1.09 -3.51 22.12
CA ALA A 118 0.64 -4.05 20.85
C ALA A 118 1.87 -4.43 20.00
N PRO A 119 2.36 -5.68 20.10
CA PRO A 119 3.52 -6.17 19.34
C PRO A 119 3.40 -5.94 17.84
N GLU A 120 4.54 -5.92 17.15
CA GLU A 120 4.58 -5.87 15.70
C GLU A 120 3.82 -7.07 15.12
N THR A 121 2.91 -6.80 14.18
CA THR A 121 2.11 -7.83 13.50
C THR A 121 2.21 -7.64 11.99
N GLY A 122 1.77 -8.64 11.23
CA GLY A 122 1.76 -8.58 9.77
C GLY A 122 3.12 -8.73 9.10
N LYS A 123 3.14 -8.66 7.78
CA LYS A 123 4.32 -8.75 6.93
C LYS A 123 4.39 -7.52 6.03
N PRO A 124 5.54 -6.82 5.97
CA PRO A 124 5.78 -5.81 4.96
C PRO A 124 5.47 -6.35 3.57
N THR A 125 4.90 -5.53 2.69
CA THR A 125 4.79 -5.92 1.28
C THR A 125 6.19 -6.06 0.71
N GLU A 126 6.49 -7.21 0.08
CA GLU A 126 7.71 -7.40 -0.69
C GLU A 126 7.64 -6.58 -1.98
N LYS A 127 7.80 -5.26 -1.88
CA LYS A 127 8.04 -4.43 -3.06
C LYS A 127 9.51 -4.51 -3.41
N GLN A 128 9.81 -4.99 -4.62
CA GLN A 128 11.14 -4.79 -5.19
C GLN A 128 11.41 -3.28 -5.19
N LYS A 129 12.46 -2.86 -4.46
CA LYS A 129 12.87 -1.46 -4.46
C LYS A 129 13.13 -1.06 -5.91
N PRO A 130 12.47 0.00 -6.42
CA PRO A 130 12.67 0.41 -7.79
C PRO A 130 14.14 0.75 -8.00
N ARG A 131 14.71 0.24 -9.09
CA ARG A 131 16.16 0.35 -9.31
C ARG A 131 16.57 1.70 -9.86
N ALA A 132 15.68 2.32 -10.61
CA ALA A 132 15.83 3.68 -11.10
C ALA A 132 14.48 4.41 -11.05
N LEU A 133 14.53 5.74 -10.99
CA LEU A 133 13.37 6.60 -11.15
C LEU A 133 13.43 7.25 -12.54
N ARG A 134 12.36 7.05 -13.33
CA ARG A 134 12.19 7.65 -14.65
C ARG A 134 11.12 8.72 -14.57
N HIS A 135 11.51 9.96 -14.86
CA HIS A 135 10.57 11.07 -15.01
C HIS A 135 10.20 11.22 -16.48
N ILE A 136 8.90 11.24 -16.75
CA ILE A 136 8.30 11.48 -18.06
C ILE A 136 7.47 12.75 -17.95
N THR A 137 7.94 13.83 -18.56
CA THR A 137 7.19 15.10 -18.62
C THR A 137 6.84 15.40 -20.07
N ALA A 138 5.55 15.34 -20.40
CA ALA A 138 5.06 15.50 -21.76
C ALA A 138 3.62 16.04 -21.76
N GLU A 139 3.21 16.77 -22.81
CA GLU A 139 1.82 17.26 -22.95
C GLU A 139 0.80 16.11 -22.98
N ARG A 140 1.22 14.93 -23.46
CA ARG A 140 0.43 13.69 -23.45
C ARG A 140 1.28 12.59 -22.80
N PRO A 141 1.30 12.48 -21.46
CA PRO A 141 2.20 11.57 -20.75
C PRO A 141 2.02 10.10 -21.16
N VAL A 142 0.79 9.70 -21.51
CA VAL A 142 0.47 8.34 -21.96
C VAL A 142 1.15 8.00 -23.29
N ASP A 143 1.28 8.95 -24.21
CA ASP A 143 1.92 8.74 -25.51
C ASP A 143 3.42 8.49 -25.32
N GLU A 144 4.05 9.21 -24.38
CA GLU A 144 5.47 9.05 -24.05
C GLU A 144 5.75 7.75 -23.28
N VAL A 145 4.84 7.34 -22.39
CA VAL A 145 4.87 6.00 -21.77
C VAL A 145 4.82 4.92 -22.85
N TRP A 146 3.94 5.06 -23.84
CA TRP A 146 3.87 4.13 -24.98
C TRP A 146 5.09 4.19 -25.88
N ALA A 147 5.73 5.36 -26.05
CA ALA A 147 6.98 5.47 -26.79
C ALA A 147 8.08 4.62 -26.12
N HIS A 148 8.20 4.69 -24.79
CA HIS A 148 9.12 3.86 -24.02
C HIS A 148 8.79 2.36 -24.06
N LEU A 149 7.52 1.99 -23.92
CA LEU A 149 7.11 0.59 -24.11
C LEU A 149 7.45 0.12 -25.52
N THR A 150 7.04 0.85 -26.55
CA THR A 150 7.21 0.46 -27.96
C THR A 150 8.67 0.32 -28.37
N GLN A 151 9.60 1.06 -27.74
CA GLN A 151 11.05 0.85 -27.91
C GLN A 151 11.45 -0.60 -27.58
N LEU A 152 10.82 -1.22 -26.57
CA LEU A 152 11.06 -2.62 -26.21
C LEU A 152 10.49 -3.61 -27.24
N GLY A 153 9.69 -3.14 -28.20
CA GLY A 153 9.32 -3.87 -29.40
C GLY A 153 10.51 -4.17 -30.34
N SER A 154 11.69 -3.56 -30.10
CA SER A 154 12.94 -3.94 -30.76
C SER A 154 13.64 -5.07 -30.00
N VAL A 155 13.91 -6.19 -30.66
CA VAL A 155 14.63 -7.33 -30.06
C VAL A 155 15.99 -6.90 -29.48
N LYS A 156 16.68 -5.95 -30.12
CA LYS A 156 17.96 -5.43 -29.63
C LYS A 156 17.83 -4.62 -28.34
N LEU A 157 16.74 -3.88 -28.16
CA LEU A 157 16.50 -3.11 -26.93
C LEU A 157 15.91 -3.99 -25.83
N ALA A 158 15.04 -4.93 -26.17
CA ALA A 158 14.59 -5.98 -25.26
C ALA A 158 15.78 -6.81 -24.72
N ASP A 159 16.76 -7.12 -25.57
CA ASP A 159 17.99 -7.80 -25.18
C ASP A 159 18.83 -7.01 -24.17
N LYS A 160 18.96 -5.70 -24.35
CA LYS A 160 19.59 -4.84 -23.34
C LYS A 160 18.82 -4.83 -22.03
N LEU A 161 17.49 -4.80 -22.08
CA LEU A 161 16.64 -4.86 -20.89
C LEU A 161 16.83 -6.18 -20.13
N VAL A 162 16.70 -7.33 -20.81
CA VAL A 162 16.84 -8.66 -20.21
C VAL A 162 18.23 -8.83 -19.59
N ALA A 163 19.28 -8.39 -20.31
CA ALA A 163 20.65 -8.40 -19.80
C ALA A 163 20.82 -7.56 -18.54
N ARG A 164 20.33 -6.31 -18.58
CA ARG A 164 20.36 -5.40 -17.43
C ARG A 164 19.66 -6.02 -16.23
N ARG A 165 18.49 -6.63 -16.43
CA ARG A 165 17.74 -7.26 -15.34
C ARG A 165 18.47 -8.48 -14.79
N ALA A 166 19.04 -9.32 -15.65
CA ALA A 166 19.80 -10.50 -15.24
C ALA A 166 21.04 -10.12 -14.42
N GLU A 167 21.78 -9.10 -14.83
CA GLU A 167 22.92 -8.55 -14.09
C GLU A 167 22.48 -8.04 -12.71
N GLN A 168 21.41 -7.25 -12.66
CA GLN A 168 20.91 -6.68 -11.41
C GLN A 168 20.31 -7.74 -10.45
N ASP A 169 19.70 -8.81 -10.96
CA ASP A 169 19.18 -9.93 -10.18
C ASP A 169 20.27 -10.96 -9.84
N SER A 170 21.51 -10.75 -10.31
CA SER A 170 22.61 -11.73 -10.20
C SER A 170 22.25 -13.12 -10.76
N VAL A 171 21.45 -13.15 -11.82
CA VAL A 171 21.02 -14.38 -12.52
C VAL A 171 21.84 -14.57 -13.79
N CYS A 172 22.51 -15.72 -13.92
CA CYS A 172 23.25 -16.06 -15.12
C CYS A 172 22.30 -16.62 -16.19
N LEU A 173 22.09 -15.88 -17.28
CA LEU A 173 21.35 -16.35 -18.45
C LEU A 173 22.32 -16.79 -19.54
N SER A 174 22.06 -17.96 -20.15
CA SER A 174 22.76 -18.34 -21.38
C SER A 174 22.43 -17.38 -22.52
N MET A 175 23.30 -17.32 -23.53
CA MET A 175 23.08 -16.50 -24.72
C MET A 175 21.77 -16.91 -25.45
N GLU A 176 21.43 -18.19 -25.45
CA GLU A 176 20.19 -18.70 -26.05
C GLU A 176 18.95 -18.26 -25.26
N GLN A 177 18.93 -18.45 -23.94
CA GLN A 177 17.82 -18.01 -23.08
C GLN A 177 17.58 -16.50 -23.21
N ARG A 178 18.67 -15.71 -23.19
CA ARG A 178 18.60 -14.26 -23.38
C ARG A 178 17.98 -13.90 -24.73
N LYS A 179 18.39 -14.57 -25.81
CA LYS A 179 17.83 -14.36 -27.15
C LYS A 179 16.33 -14.68 -27.22
N LEU A 180 15.92 -15.81 -26.65
CA LEU A 180 14.51 -16.25 -26.64
C LEU A 180 13.63 -15.30 -25.82
N LYS A 181 14.03 -14.97 -24.58
CA LYS A 181 13.33 -13.97 -23.75
C LYS A 181 13.19 -12.64 -24.48
N SER A 182 14.26 -12.14 -25.10
CA SER A 182 14.27 -10.84 -25.80
C SER A 182 13.34 -10.82 -27.01
N ALA A 183 13.30 -11.91 -27.79
CA ALA A 183 12.37 -12.05 -28.90
C ALA A 183 10.92 -12.07 -28.40
N GLY A 184 10.65 -12.81 -27.32
CA GLY A 184 9.35 -12.90 -26.67
C GLY A 184 8.86 -11.54 -26.14
N VAL A 185 9.70 -10.83 -25.37
CA VAL A 185 9.38 -9.47 -24.87
C VAL A 185 9.03 -8.55 -26.03
N ALA A 186 9.86 -8.53 -27.07
CA ALA A 186 9.63 -7.67 -28.23
C ALA A 186 8.32 -8.01 -28.96
N TYR A 187 7.99 -9.31 -29.09
CA TYR A 187 6.73 -9.75 -29.67
C TYR A 187 5.53 -9.33 -28.82
N ALA A 188 5.56 -9.62 -27.52
CA ALA A 188 4.49 -9.32 -26.58
C ALA A 188 4.18 -7.81 -26.51
N ILE A 189 5.22 -6.96 -26.49
CA ILE A 189 5.08 -5.51 -26.52
C ILE A 189 4.45 -5.00 -27.82
N ARG A 190 4.85 -5.54 -28.99
CA ARG A 190 4.23 -5.15 -30.27
C ARG A 190 2.75 -5.53 -30.30
N ASN A 191 2.43 -6.75 -29.87
CA ASN A 191 1.06 -7.24 -29.81
C ASN A 191 0.19 -6.38 -28.88
N ALA A 192 0.71 -6.04 -27.69
CA ALA A 192 0.05 -5.13 -26.77
C ALA A 192 -0.21 -3.75 -27.39
N ALA A 193 0.78 -3.17 -28.05
CA ALA A 193 0.64 -1.85 -28.68
C ALA A 193 -0.43 -1.85 -29.78
N ASP A 194 -0.53 -2.91 -30.58
CA ASP A 194 -1.54 -3.03 -31.63
C ASP A 194 -2.96 -3.05 -31.04
N TYR A 195 -3.17 -3.81 -29.96
CA TYR A 195 -4.46 -3.83 -29.26
C TYR A 195 -4.84 -2.48 -28.64
N PHE A 196 -3.92 -1.83 -27.91
CA PHE A 196 -4.21 -0.57 -27.24
C PHE A 196 -4.42 0.61 -28.20
N ARG A 197 -3.66 0.71 -29.29
CA ARG A 197 -3.83 1.79 -30.28
C ARG A 197 -5.17 1.71 -31.03
N GLY A 198 -5.69 0.49 -31.23
CA GLY A 198 -7.00 0.29 -31.85
C GLY A 198 -8.16 0.63 -30.90
N ALA A 199 -8.00 0.34 -29.61
CA ALA A 199 -9.09 0.33 -28.63
C ALA A 199 -9.88 1.64 -28.51
N SER A 200 -9.20 2.80 -28.54
CA SER A 200 -9.85 4.10 -28.32
C SER A 200 -10.85 4.49 -29.42
N ASN A 201 -10.74 3.89 -30.61
CA ASN A 201 -11.60 4.18 -31.77
C ASN A 201 -12.62 3.06 -32.03
N GLU A 202 -12.67 2.05 -31.16
CA GLU A 202 -13.53 0.89 -31.28
C GLU A 202 -14.85 1.07 -30.52
N SER A 203 -15.87 0.27 -30.85
CA SER A 203 -17.07 0.17 -30.01
C SER A 203 -16.71 -0.37 -28.63
N ALA A 204 -17.52 -0.07 -27.60
CA ALA A 204 -17.24 -0.48 -26.21
C ALA A 204 -16.87 -1.96 -26.07
N ASN A 205 -17.58 -2.85 -26.77
CA ASN A 205 -17.39 -4.30 -26.69
C ASN A 205 -16.02 -4.69 -27.22
N ARG A 206 -15.63 -4.10 -28.35
CA ARG A 206 -14.36 -4.39 -29.00
C ARG A 206 -13.22 -3.72 -28.25
N ARG A 207 -13.42 -2.50 -27.73
CA ARG A 207 -12.51 -1.82 -26.80
C ARG A 207 -12.18 -2.67 -25.57
N ILE A 208 -13.19 -3.24 -24.90
CA ILE A 208 -13.01 -4.17 -23.76
C ILE A 208 -12.13 -5.36 -24.16
N ILE A 209 -12.43 -6.00 -25.29
CA ILE A 209 -11.70 -7.17 -25.78
C ILE A 209 -10.24 -6.80 -26.11
N SER A 210 -10.03 -5.69 -26.81
CA SER A 210 -8.71 -5.18 -27.16
C SER A 210 -7.88 -4.88 -25.93
N LEU A 211 -8.43 -4.16 -24.94
CA LEU A 211 -7.72 -3.88 -23.69
C LEU A 211 -7.42 -5.14 -22.89
N TYR A 212 -8.33 -6.12 -22.87
CA TYR A 212 -8.07 -7.40 -22.22
C TYR A 212 -6.87 -8.13 -22.84
N TYR A 213 -6.87 -8.34 -24.16
CA TYR A 213 -5.79 -9.06 -24.83
C TYR A 213 -4.48 -8.26 -24.86
N GLY A 214 -4.55 -6.94 -24.97
CA GLY A 214 -3.37 -6.08 -24.84
C GLY A 214 -2.74 -6.16 -23.45
N SER A 215 -3.56 -6.18 -22.40
CA SER A 215 -3.08 -6.30 -21.01
C SER A 215 -2.50 -7.69 -20.73
N LEU A 216 -3.10 -8.74 -21.31
CA LEU A 216 -2.54 -10.10 -21.27
C LEU A 216 -1.17 -10.17 -21.95
N ALA A 217 -1.01 -9.53 -23.11
CA ALA A 217 0.28 -9.44 -23.80
C ALA A 217 1.31 -8.65 -22.99
N LEU A 218 0.92 -7.58 -22.29
CA LEU A 218 1.82 -6.87 -21.37
C LEU A 218 2.24 -7.74 -20.17
N ALA A 219 1.34 -8.57 -19.63
CA ALA A 219 1.67 -9.52 -18.58
C ALA A 219 2.65 -10.60 -19.06
N PHE A 220 2.56 -11.04 -20.32
CA PHE A 220 3.59 -11.90 -20.92
C PHE A 220 4.94 -11.18 -20.99
N ALA A 221 4.97 -9.92 -21.43
CA ALA A 221 6.20 -9.13 -21.50
C ALA A 221 6.85 -8.99 -20.11
N GLU A 222 6.05 -8.82 -19.05
CA GLU A 222 6.53 -8.76 -17.67
C GLU A 222 7.23 -10.06 -17.25
N MET A 223 6.57 -11.21 -17.46
CA MET A 223 7.15 -12.53 -17.12
C MET A 223 8.41 -12.83 -17.94
N LEU A 224 8.44 -12.47 -19.22
CA LEU A 224 9.58 -12.70 -20.11
C LEU A 224 10.77 -11.79 -19.81
N ALA A 225 10.51 -10.53 -19.43
CA ALA A 225 11.55 -9.57 -19.07
C ALA A 225 12.23 -9.94 -17.74
N SER A 226 11.51 -10.60 -16.82
CA SER A 226 12.08 -11.07 -15.56
C SER A 226 13.06 -12.23 -15.78
N PRO A 227 14.29 -12.15 -15.23
CA PRO A 227 15.26 -13.25 -15.29
C PRO A 227 14.74 -14.56 -14.70
N ALA A 228 13.99 -14.48 -13.60
CA ALA A 228 13.37 -15.63 -12.92
C ALA A 228 11.96 -15.98 -13.45
N GLY A 229 11.43 -15.22 -14.40
CA GLY A 229 10.16 -15.53 -15.06
C GLY A 229 10.31 -16.50 -16.23
N ALA A 230 9.26 -16.60 -17.06
CA ALA A 230 9.16 -17.57 -18.16
C ALA A 230 10.37 -17.55 -19.11
N ALA A 231 10.82 -18.72 -19.53
CA ALA A 231 12.01 -18.94 -20.35
C ALA A 231 11.88 -18.36 -21.76
N ASP A 232 10.69 -18.47 -22.37
CA ASP A 232 10.44 -18.07 -23.75
C ASP A 232 8.94 -17.85 -24.04
N LEU A 233 8.66 -17.48 -25.29
CA LEU A 233 7.31 -17.21 -25.77
C LEU A 233 6.42 -18.46 -25.75
N ASP A 234 6.98 -19.64 -26.05
CA ASP A 234 6.22 -20.89 -26.09
C ASP A 234 5.72 -21.27 -24.69
N GLU A 235 6.51 -20.99 -23.65
CA GLU A 235 6.12 -21.21 -22.27
C GLU A 235 4.91 -20.34 -21.88
N VAL A 236 4.98 -19.01 -22.08
CA VAL A 236 3.88 -18.09 -21.70
C VAL A 236 2.61 -18.34 -22.51
N GLU A 237 2.73 -18.60 -23.81
CA GLU A 237 1.58 -18.98 -24.65
C GLU A 237 1.01 -20.33 -24.23
N GLY A 238 1.89 -21.28 -23.86
CA GLY A 238 1.54 -22.56 -23.28
C GLY A 238 0.64 -22.44 -22.04
N MET A 239 0.84 -21.42 -21.21
CA MET A 239 0.02 -21.18 -20.01
C MET A 239 -1.45 -20.89 -20.36
N THR A 240 -1.73 -20.32 -21.54
CA THR A 240 -3.10 -20.03 -21.98
C THR A 240 -3.82 -21.22 -22.61
N LYS A 241 -3.10 -22.28 -23.02
CA LYS A 241 -3.70 -23.48 -23.64
C LYS A 241 -4.66 -24.21 -22.70
N GLN A 242 -4.47 -24.07 -21.39
CA GLN A 242 -5.36 -24.61 -20.35
C GLN A 242 -6.43 -23.60 -19.89
N GLY A 243 -6.61 -22.50 -20.62
CA GLY A 243 -7.50 -21.40 -20.30
C GLY A 243 -6.78 -20.24 -19.59
N HIS A 244 -7.54 -19.20 -19.25
CA HIS A 244 -6.99 -17.98 -18.64
C HIS A 244 -6.84 -18.05 -17.11
N GLY A 245 -7.33 -19.11 -16.46
CA GLY A 245 -7.26 -19.28 -15.01
C GLY A 245 -8.22 -18.40 -14.21
N LEU A 246 -9.25 -17.88 -14.87
CA LEU A 246 -10.29 -17.06 -14.29
C LEU A 246 -11.66 -17.58 -14.76
N PHE A 247 -12.72 -17.29 -13.99
CA PHE A 247 -14.08 -17.57 -14.42
C PHE A 247 -15.01 -16.38 -14.13
N THR A 248 -16.06 -16.29 -14.94
CA THR A 248 -17.20 -15.43 -14.70
C THR A 248 -18.47 -16.26 -14.87
N VAL A 249 -19.38 -16.18 -13.90
CA VAL A 249 -20.68 -16.86 -13.93
C VAL A 249 -21.81 -15.94 -13.46
N PRO A 250 -23.02 -16.07 -14.02
CA PRO A 250 -24.19 -15.33 -13.53
C PRO A 250 -24.53 -15.74 -12.10
N ALA A 251 -24.93 -14.79 -11.27
CA ALA A 251 -25.39 -15.06 -9.90
C ALA A 251 -26.87 -15.52 -9.83
N GLY A 252 -27.61 -15.46 -10.94
CA GLY A 252 -29.06 -15.69 -10.95
C GLY A 252 -29.87 -14.53 -10.35
N THR A 253 -29.22 -13.43 -10.03
CA THR A 253 -29.83 -12.15 -9.64
C THR A 253 -30.00 -11.25 -10.86
N ASP A 254 -30.89 -10.26 -10.74
CA ASP A 254 -31.12 -9.25 -11.77
C ASP A 254 -30.21 -8.02 -11.61
N ASP A 255 -28.92 -8.25 -11.35
CA ASP A 255 -27.94 -7.20 -11.06
C ASP A 255 -26.60 -7.46 -11.77
N PHE A 256 -26.13 -6.46 -12.52
CA PHE A 256 -24.84 -6.47 -13.21
C PHE A 256 -23.66 -6.61 -12.23
N GLY A 257 -23.73 -5.97 -11.06
CA GLY A 257 -22.68 -6.01 -10.04
C GLY A 257 -22.58 -7.37 -9.34
N ALA A 258 -23.63 -8.19 -9.38
CA ALA A 258 -23.69 -9.45 -8.65
C ALA A 258 -22.97 -10.61 -9.36
N LEU A 259 -22.55 -10.45 -10.62
CA LEU A 259 -21.84 -11.50 -11.36
C LEU A 259 -20.65 -12.04 -10.57
N TYR A 260 -20.57 -13.36 -10.43
CA TYR A 260 -19.46 -13.99 -9.73
C TYR A 260 -18.24 -14.02 -10.63
N VAL A 261 -17.11 -13.60 -10.07
CA VAL A 261 -15.79 -13.62 -10.69
C VAL A 261 -14.83 -14.33 -9.76
N GLY A 262 -14.03 -15.26 -10.28
CA GLY A 262 -13.09 -16.00 -9.46
C GLY A 262 -11.91 -16.56 -10.21
N VAL A 263 -11.02 -17.20 -9.46
CA VAL A 263 -9.75 -17.77 -9.93
C VAL A 263 -9.81 -19.29 -10.03
N LEU A 264 -8.95 -19.88 -10.87
CA LEU A 264 -8.80 -21.32 -11.04
C LEU A 264 -7.34 -21.72 -10.89
N ALA A 265 -7.09 -22.96 -10.47
CA ALA A 265 -5.75 -23.52 -10.29
C ALA A 265 -4.99 -23.78 -11.61
N THR A 266 -5.66 -23.71 -12.75
CA THR A 266 -5.10 -24.00 -14.08
C THR A 266 -5.27 -22.83 -15.03
N GLY A 267 -4.32 -22.63 -15.92
CA GLY A 267 -4.33 -21.54 -16.91
C GLY A 267 -3.30 -20.46 -16.61
N PHE A 268 -3.43 -19.32 -17.30
CA PHE A 268 -2.46 -18.23 -17.19
C PHE A 268 -2.42 -17.54 -15.82
N PHE A 269 -3.57 -17.07 -15.31
CA PHE A 269 -3.61 -16.27 -14.09
C PHE A 269 -2.93 -16.91 -12.86
N PRO A 270 -3.14 -18.20 -12.50
CA PRO A 270 -2.42 -18.79 -11.38
C PRO A 270 -0.90 -18.84 -11.57
N ARG A 271 -0.41 -19.02 -12.81
CA ARG A 271 1.04 -18.98 -13.11
C ARG A 271 1.60 -17.59 -12.91
N TRP A 272 0.86 -16.56 -13.36
CA TRP A 272 1.24 -15.18 -13.16
C TRP A 272 1.15 -14.77 -11.68
N ALA A 273 0.12 -15.19 -10.95
CA ALA A 273 -0.01 -14.94 -9.51
C ALA A 273 1.15 -15.58 -8.72
N THR A 274 1.56 -16.81 -9.05
CA THR A 274 2.75 -17.42 -8.45
C THR A 274 4.03 -16.68 -8.81
N PHE A 275 4.16 -16.20 -10.06
CA PHE A 275 5.27 -15.32 -10.46
C PHE A 275 5.32 -14.01 -9.66
N LEU A 276 4.16 -13.45 -9.31
CA LEU A 276 4.03 -12.27 -8.46
C LEU A 276 4.23 -12.56 -6.95
N GLY A 277 4.48 -13.83 -6.57
CA GLY A 277 4.75 -14.22 -5.18
C GLY A 277 3.54 -14.70 -4.37
N TYR A 278 2.38 -14.90 -5.00
CA TYR A 278 1.17 -15.39 -4.31
C TYR A 278 1.10 -16.92 -4.30
N SER A 279 0.66 -17.49 -3.16
CA SER A 279 0.28 -18.90 -3.10
C SER A 279 -1.02 -19.12 -3.86
N THR A 280 -1.04 -20.16 -4.69
CA THR A 280 -2.20 -20.59 -5.49
C THR A 280 -2.74 -21.94 -5.05
N ASP A 281 -2.26 -22.46 -3.91
CA ASP A 281 -2.57 -23.82 -3.43
C ASP A 281 -4.06 -24.00 -3.11
N SER A 282 -4.74 -22.93 -2.68
CA SER A 282 -6.16 -22.94 -2.37
C SER A 282 -7.06 -22.77 -3.60
N TYR A 283 -6.51 -22.55 -4.79
CA TYR A 283 -7.34 -22.24 -5.96
C TYR A 283 -8.16 -23.46 -6.38
N PRO A 284 -9.44 -23.28 -6.73
CA PRO A 284 -10.28 -24.39 -7.17
C PRO A 284 -9.84 -24.89 -8.55
N ARG A 285 -9.86 -26.21 -8.76
CA ARG A 285 -9.53 -26.83 -10.06
C ARG A 285 -10.67 -26.80 -11.07
N ALA A 286 -11.89 -26.61 -10.61
CA ALA A 286 -13.08 -26.64 -11.44
C ALA A 286 -13.87 -25.34 -11.30
N LYS A 287 -14.35 -24.83 -12.44
CA LYS A 287 -15.27 -23.69 -12.50
C LYS A 287 -16.63 -24.07 -11.87
N PRO A 288 -17.20 -23.23 -10.99
CA PRO A 288 -18.58 -23.38 -10.54
C PRO A 288 -19.56 -23.38 -11.71
N LYS A 289 -20.53 -24.30 -11.74
CA LYS A 289 -21.53 -24.37 -12.83
C LYS A 289 -22.87 -23.79 -12.41
N THR A 290 -23.17 -23.87 -11.12
CA THR A 290 -24.42 -23.38 -10.52
C THR A 290 -24.10 -22.38 -9.41
N PRO A 291 -25.04 -21.50 -9.02
CA PRO A 291 -24.85 -20.61 -7.87
C PRO A 291 -24.49 -21.35 -6.59
N SER A 292 -25.09 -22.53 -6.32
CA SER A 292 -24.75 -23.34 -5.13
C SER A 292 -23.37 -24.00 -5.17
N ASP A 293 -22.72 -24.07 -6.35
CA ASP A 293 -21.31 -24.47 -6.44
C ASP A 293 -20.37 -23.34 -6.02
N VAL A 294 -20.82 -22.07 -6.12
CA VAL A 294 -20.04 -20.91 -5.68
C VAL A 294 -19.86 -20.94 -4.17
N ASP A 295 -20.88 -21.34 -3.41
CA ASP A 295 -20.83 -21.45 -1.95
C ASP A 295 -19.77 -22.47 -1.46
N LYS A 296 -19.37 -23.41 -2.31
CA LYS A 296 -18.31 -24.40 -2.03
C LYS A 296 -16.91 -23.90 -2.40
N THR A 297 -16.83 -22.76 -3.09
CA THR A 297 -15.55 -22.17 -3.50
C THR A 297 -14.94 -21.44 -2.30
N PRO A 298 -13.62 -21.58 -2.05
CA PRO A 298 -12.97 -20.83 -0.98
C PRO A 298 -13.26 -19.34 -1.07
N ALA A 299 -13.59 -18.71 0.06
CA ALA A 299 -14.08 -17.32 0.10
C ALA A 299 -13.11 -16.31 -0.51
N ASN A 300 -11.79 -16.59 -0.48
CA ASN A 300 -10.77 -15.76 -1.10
C ASN A 300 -10.62 -16.00 -2.62
N CYS A 301 -11.26 -17.01 -3.20
CA CYS A 301 -11.12 -17.40 -4.60
C CYS A 301 -12.31 -16.99 -5.49
N VAL A 302 -13.33 -16.35 -4.91
CA VAL A 302 -14.49 -15.84 -5.63
C VAL A 302 -14.98 -14.53 -5.00
N THR A 303 -15.44 -13.61 -5.83
CA THR A 303 -16.05 -12.34 -5.42
C THR A 303 -17.13 -11.94 -6.43
N THR A 304 -17.77 -10.79 -6.23
CA THR A 304 -18.71 -10.22 -7.21
C THR A 304 -18.03 -9.16 -8.06
N PHE A 305 -18.57 -8.92 -9.26
CA PHE A 305 -18.04 -7.93 -10.18
C PHE A 305 -18.10 -6.50 -9.59
N GLY A 306 -19.18 -6.16 -8.88
CA GLY A 306 -19.31 -4.89 -8.16
C GLY A 306 -18.22 -4.71 -7.09
N LYS A 307 -17.87 -5.77 -6.35
CA LYS A 307 -16.76 -5.74 -5.38
C LYS A 307 -15.39 -5.60 -6.05
N LEU A 308 -15.21 -6.13 -7.27
CA LEU A 308 -13.99 -5.88 -8.06
C LEU A 308 -13.93 -4.44 -8.58
N LEU A 309 -15.06 -3.87 -9.04
CA LEU A 309 -15.09 -2.45 -9.42
C LEU A 309 -14.82 -1.55 -8.21
N ALA A 310 -15.23 -1.99 -7.02
CA ALA A 310 -14.91 -1.32 -5.76
C ALA A 310 -13.42 -1.34 -5.40
N THR A 311 -12.50 -1.90 -6.19
CA THR A 311 -11.05 -1.74 -5.95
C THR A 311 -10.42 -0.61 -6.74
N LEU A 312 -11.21 0.09 -7.57
CA LEU A 312 -10.71 1.09 -8.51
C LEU A 312 -10.96 2.51 -7.95
N PRO A 313 -10.00 3.08 -7.20
CA PRO A 313 -10.18 4.39 -6.58
C PRO A 313 -10.47 5.51 -7.59
N GLU A 314 -10.03 5.35 -8.84
CA GLU A 314 -10.22 6.34 -9.91
C GLU A 314 -11.67 6.50 -10.36
N LEU A 315 -12.54 5.55 -10.01
CA LEU A 315 -13.98 5.68 -10.25
C LEU A 315 -14.62 6.64 -9.23
N GLY A 316 -14.03 6.81 -8.05
CA GLY A 316 -14.41 7.83 -7.08
C GLY A 316 -15.92 7.88 -6.81
N SER A 317 -16.50 9.08 -6.90
CA SER A 317 -17.95 9.28 -6.71
C SER A 317 -18.81 8.55 -7.73
N LEU A 318 -18.34 8.39 -8.97
CA LEU A 318 -19.10 7.70 -10.02
C LEU A 318 -19.41 6.25 -9.64
N PHE A 319 -18.50 5.60 -8.90
CA PHE A 319 -18.79 4.27 -8.35
C PHE A 319 -19.96 4.31 -7.36
N PHE A 320 -20.00 5.31 -6.47
CA PHE A 320 -21.04 5.44 -5.46
C PHE A 320 -22.38 5.93 -6.01
N ASP A 321 -22.38 6.61 -7.17
CA ASP A 321 -23.60 6.99 -7.89
C ASP A 321 -24.31 5.76 -8.48
N VAL A 322 -23.55 4.70 -8.78
CA VAL A 322 -24.05 3.46 -9.40
C VAL A 322 -24.26 2.34 -8.37
N TYR A 323 -23.42 2.28 -7.34
CA TYR A 323 -23.43 1.21 -6.34
C TYR A 323 -23.51 1.73 -4.91
N ASP A 324 -24.37 1.11 -4.10
CA ASP A 324 -24.37 1.25 -2.65
C ASP A 324 -23.47 0.19 -1.97
N LEU A 325 -22.26 0.02 -2.51
CA LEU A 325 -21.29 -0.97 -2.03
C LEU A 325 -20.21 -0.30 -1.18
N GLU A 326 -19.62 -1.11 -0.29
CA GLU A 326 -18.42 -0.77 0.46
C GLU A 326 -17.23 -0.56 -0.49
N PRO A 327 -16.46 0.54 -0.35
CA PRO A 327 -15.21 0.68 -1.07
C PRO A 327 -14.19 -0.37 -0.66
N SER A 328 -13.26 -0.71 -1.55
CA SER A 328 -12.08 -1.52 -1.24
C SER A 328 -10.78 -0.71 -1.37
N TRP A 329 -10.80 0.54 -0.93
CA TRP A 329 -9.62 1.42 -0.86
C TRP A 329 -9.71 2.41 0.29
N VAL A 330 -8.55 2.82 0.84
CA VAL A 330 -8.41 3.93 1.81
C VAL A 330 -7.24 4.82 1.45
N THR A 331 -7.26 6.06 1.92
CA THR A 331 -6.15 6.99 1.73
C THR A 331 -5.26 7.03 2.97
N PRO A 332 -4.04 6.45 2.95
CA PRO A 332 -3.10 6.61 4.05
C PRO A 332 -2.43 7.99 4.02
N ILE A 333 -2.42 8.67 5.17
CA ILE A 333 -1.85 10.01 5.37
C ILE A 333 -0.98 9.98 6.63
N PHE A 334 0.20 10.60 6.59
CA PHE A 334 1.04 10.71 7.78
C PHE A 334 0.32 11.47 8.89
N ASP A 335 0.30 10.91 10.11
CA ASP A 335 -0.35 11.54 11.26
C ASP A 335 0.61 12.53 11.94
N THR A 336 0.63 13.78 11.46
CA THR A 336 1.55 14.81 11.99
C THR A 336 1.34 15.10 13.49
N GLU A 337 0.15 14.89 14.03
CA GLU A 337 -0.11 15.10 15.46
C GLU A 337 0.48 13.98 16.31
N SER A 338 0.37 12.75 15.83
CA SER A 338 0.80 11.55 16.56
C SER A 338 2.27 11.23 16.39
N ASN A 339 2.89 11.71 15.32
CA ASN A 339 4.32 11.61 15.11
C ASN A 339 4.99 12.90 15.57
N HIS A 340 5.83 12.80 16.61
CA HIS A 340 6.64 13.95 17.01
C HIS A 340 7.89 14.03 16.14
N MET A 341 8.10 15.18 15.50
CA MET A 341 9.32 15.47 14.74
C MET A 341 10.40 16.00 15.69
N GLY A 342 11.15 15.09 16.31
CA GLY A 342 12.25 15.40 17.22
C GLY A 342 13.17 14.19 17.39
N GLY A 343 14.48 14.44 17.56
CA GLY A 343 15.50 13.41 17.78
C GLY A 343 16.22 12.94 16.50
N ALA A 344 17.46 12.46 16.67
CA ALA A 344 18.29 11.93 15.60
C ALA A 344 18.06 10.43 15.31
N ARG A 345 17.24 9.78 16.15
CA ARG A 345 17.08 8.33 16.13
C ARG A 345 16.00 7.91 15.12
N ALA A 346 16.37 7.02 14.21
CA ALA A 346 15.41 6.38 13.31
C ALA A 346 14.35 5.62 14.13
N VAL A 347 13.08 5.90 13.86
CA VAL A 347 11.95 5.23 14.49
C VAL A 347 11.54 4.06 13.60
N GLY A 348 11.42 2.86 14.18
CA GLY A 348 11.00 1.67 13.43
C GLY A 348 9.51 1.62 13.08
N SER A 349 8.73 2.64 13.49
CA SER A 349 7.29 2.73 13.23
C SER A 349 6.87 4.18 13.07
N SER A 350 5.80 4.42 12.32
CA SER A 350 5.16 5.72 12.18
C SER A 350 3.65 5.58 12.37
N TYR A 351 2.99 6.61 12.88
CA TYR A 351 1.53 6.65 12.92
C TYR A 351 0.95 7.20 11.62
N VAL A 352 -0.08 6.55 11.10
CA VAL A 352 -0.72 6.86 9.82
C VAL A 352 -2.23 6.92 10.05
N ARG A 353 -2.88 7.93 9.44
CA ARG A 353 -4.33 8.03 9.32
C ARG A 353 -4.77 7.34 8.04
N PHE A 354 -5.67 6.38 8.13
CA PHE A 354 -6.36 5.76 7.01
C PHE A 354 -7.73 6.41 6.86
N VAL A 355 -7.86 7.24 5.83
CA VAL A 355 -9.04 8.05 5.54
C VAL A 355 -9.93 7.34 4.54
N ASP A 356 -11.13 6.99 4.97
CA ASP A 356 -12.23 6.54 4.12
C ASP A 356 -13.25 7.67 3.94
N LYS A 357 -13.08 8.42 2.84
CA LYS A 357 -13.97 9.52 2.47
C LYS A 357 -15.42 9.08 2.21
N SER A 358 -15.65 7.81 1.89
CA SER A 358 -17.02 7.31 1.68
C SER A 358 -17.77 7.13 2.99
N GLY A 359 -17.04 6.91 4.09
CA GLY A 359 -17.59 6.52 5.39
C GLY A 359 -18.25 5.14 5.42
N ARG A 360 -18.08 4.32 4.37
CA ARG A 360 -18.74 3.01 4.20
C ARG A 360 -17.83 1.84 4.59
N LEU A 361 -16.51 2.02 4.62
CA LEU A 361 -15.57 0.94 4.93
C LEU A 361 -15.73 0.46 6.37
N ALA A 362 -15.86 -0.86 6.53
CA ALA A 362 -15.91 -1.54 7.79
C ALA A 362 -14.50 -1.66 8.40
N GLU A 363 -14.40 -1.39 9.70
CA GLU A 363 -13.14 -1.47 10.45
C GLU A 363 -12.48 -2.85 10.36
N ASP A 364 -13.29 -3.92 10.41
CA ASP A 364 -12.81 -5.30 10.32
C ASP A 364 -12.05 -5.59 9.01
N ARG A 365 -12.38 -4.90 7.92
CA ARG A 365 -11.64 -5.04 6.65
C ARG A 365 -10.20 -4.60 6.80
N LEU A 366 -9.92 -3.50 7.50
CA LEU A 366 -8.56 -3.03 7.78
C LEU A 366 -7.85 -3.94 8.80
N ARG A 367 -8.57 -4.41 9.83
CA ARG A 367 -8.02 -5.32 10.85
C ARG A 367 -7.63 -6.69 10.29
N SER A 368 -8.36 -7.18 9.30
CA SER A 368 -8.12 -8.49 8.67
C SER A 368 -6.93 -8.52 7.70
N THR A 369 -6.31 -7.37 7.43
CA THR A 369 -5.17 -7.29 6.51
C THR A 369 -3.93 -7.94 7.12
N THR A 370 -3.04 -8.45 6.26
CA THR A 370 -1.76 -9.04 6.69
C THR A 370 -0.62 -8.03 6.74
N TRP A 371 -0.92 -6.74 6.59
CA TRP A 371 0.07 -5.66 6.53
C TRP A 371 0.61 -5.30 7.91
N PRO A 372 1.76 -4.61 8.01
CA PRO A 372 2.39 -4.30 9.27
C PRO A 372 1.70 -3.14 10.00
N ILE A 373 0.43 -3.33 10.36
CA ILE A 373 -0.45 -2.34 10.97
C ILE A 373 -0.87 -2.84 12.35
N ALA A 374 -0.66 -2.00 13.37
CA ALA A 374 -1.06 -2.25 14.75
C ALA A 374 -1.83 -1.05 15.32
N GLU A 375 -2.47 -1.23 16.48
CA GLU A 375 -3.16 -0.15 17.20
C GLU A 375 -4.19 0.60 16.36
N LEU A 376 -4.91 -0.11 15.49
CA LEU A 376 -5.98 0.51 14.70
C LEU A 376 -7.08 1.03 15.65
N THR A 377 -7.32 2.35 15.61
CA THR A 377 -8.34 3.03 16.41
C THR A 377 -9.09 4.03 15.55
N LEU A 378 -10.41 4.07 15.67
CA LEU A 378 -11.23 5.13 15.08
C LEU A 378 -10.92 6.46 15.77
N VAL A 379 -10.65 7.49 14.99
CA VAL A 379 -10.37 8.85 15.48
C VAL A 379 -11.28 9.86 14.77
N GLN A 380 -11.41 11.05 15.36
CA GLN A 380 -12.05 12.16 14.65
C GLN A 380 -11.16 12.59 13.49
N GLY A 381 -11.71 12.55 12.27
CA GLY A 381 -11.09 13.12 11.08
C GLY A 381 -11.44 14.60 10.90
N ASP A 382 -10.97 15.18 9.81
CA ASP A 382 -11.40 16.51 9.39
C ASP A 382 -12.88 16.45 8.90
N GLU A 383 -13.59 17.59 8.81
CA GLU A 383 -15.03 17.63 8.51
C GLU A 383 -15.42 16.88 7.21
N ASP A 384 -14.49 16.77 6.24
CA ASP A 384 -14.69 16.12 4.94
C ASP A 384 -14.04 14.73 4.79
N ASP A 385 -13.41 14.20 5.85
CA ASP A 385 -12.61 12.97 5.77
C ASP A 385 -13.44 11.68 5.88
N GLY A 386 -14.73 11.77 6.18
CA GLY A 386 -15.57 10.61 6.43
C GLY A 386 -15.09 9.83 7.67
N ARG A 387 -14.79 8.53 7.51
CA ARG A 387 -14.24 7.71 8.61
C ARG A 387 -12.72 7.71 8.59
N THR A 388 -12.11 8.06 9.72
CA THR A 388 -10.65 8.07 9.85
C THR A 388 -10.18 7.11 10.93
N TYR A 389 -9.25 6.24 10.58
CA TYR A 389 -8.61 5.33 11.51
C TYR A 389 -7.14 5.71 11.68
N ARG A 390 -6.67 5.86 12.92
CA ARG A 390 -5.25 5.96 13.24
C ARG A 390 -4.70 4.56 13.45
N ALA A 391 -3.52 4.28 12.92
CA ALA A 391 -2.80 3.06 13.26
C ALA A 391 -1.28 3.30 13.26
N ARG A 392 -0.56 2.45 13.97
CA ARG A 392 0.90 2.35 13.93
C ARG A 392 1.28 1.46 12.74
N VAL A 393 2.12 1.95 11.86
CA VAL A 393 2.70 1.20 10.74
C VAL A 393 4.14 0.84 11.08
N ASP A 394 4.41 -0.45 11.13
CA ASP A 394 5.73 -1.01 11.43
C ASP A 394 6.59 -1.10 10.17
N HIS A 395 7.73 -0.43 10.20
CA HIS A 395 8.65 -0.33 9.07
C HIS A 395 10.11 -0.46 9.49
N SER A 396 10.39 -1.31 10.48
CA SER A 396 11.74 -1.71 10.89
C SER A 396 12.53 -2.18 9.65
N GLY A 397 13.64 -1.51 9.32
CA GLY A 397 14.46 -1.79 8.13
C GLY A 397 14.12 -0.95 6.88
N SER A 398 13.05 -0.15 6.93
CA SER A 398 12.66 0.82 5.90
C SER A 398 12.75 2.25 6.43
N GLN A 399 13.13 3.18 5.55
CA GLN A 399 13.26 4.59 5.93
C GLN A 399 11.91 5.24 6.16
N PHE A 400 10.89 4.83 5.39
CA PHE A 400 9.57 5.43 5.42
C PHE A 400 8.46 4.38 5.49
N TRP A 401 7.38 4.69 6.21
CA TRP A 401 6.20 3.84 6.36
C TRP A 401 5.53 3.46 5.03
N TYR A 402 5.60 4.30 4.02
CA TYR A 402 4.97 4.05 2.72
C TYR A 402 5.69 2.99 1.89
N GLU A 403 6.90 2.57 2.30
CA GLU A 403 7.67 1.52 1.62
C GLU A 403 7.14 0.12 1.94
N VAL A 404 6.53 -0.06 3.12
CA VAL A 404 6.08 -1.38 3.60
C VAL A 404 4.60 -1.67 3.33
N LEU A 405 3.88 -0.69 2.73
CA LEU A 405 2.47 -0.81 2.35
C LEU A 405 2.30 -0.88 0.82
N PRO A 406 1.30 -1.63 0.31
CA PRO A 406 0.98 -1.71 -1.11
C PRO A 406 0.21 -0.48 -1.60
N ILE A 407 0.82 0.69 -1.46
CA ILE A 407 0.24 1.95 -1.93
C ILE A 407 0.25 2.01 -3.46
N HIS A 408 -0.94 2.12 -4.02
CA HIS A 408 -1.25 2.44 -5.41
C HIS A 408 -1.16 3.96 -5.61
N ARG A 409 -0.58 4.39 -6.74
CA ARG A 409 -0.47 5.82 -7.08
C ARG A 409 -1.05 6.04 -8.46
N SER A 410 -2.01 6.95 -8.54
CA SER A 410 -2.72 7.26 -9.77
C SER A 410 -2.69 8.77 -10.03
N PRO A 411 -2.49 9.22 -11.28
CA PRO A 411 -2.64 10.62 -11.65
C PRO A 411 -4.10 11.11 -11.52
N PHE A 412 -5.04 10.20 -11.32
CA PHE A 412 -6.46 10.51 -11.05
C PHE A 412 -6.75 10.72 -9.56
N THR A 413 -5.78 10.47 -8.68
CA THR A 413 -5.93 10.60 -7.22
C THR A 413 -4.88 11.57 -6.68
N GLN A 414 -5.27 12.45 -5.76
CA GLN A 414 -4.35 13.45 -5.18
C GLN A 414 -3.25 12.83 -4.32
N SER A 415 -3.50 11.64 -3.76
CA SER A 415 -2.63 10.93 -2.85
C SER A 415 -2.57 9.45 -3.20
N GLY A 416 -1.57 8.75 -2.66
CA GLY A 416 -1.53 7.30 -2.76
C GLY A 416 -2.72 6.66 -2.05
N THR A 417 -3.21 5.55 -2.58
CA THR A 417 -4.33 4.79 -2.03
C THR A 417 -3.88 3.37 -1.67
N LEU A 418 -4.48 2.81 -0.63
CA LEU A 418 -4.25 1.44 -0.21
C LEU A 418 -5.44 0.60 -0.64
N ILE A 419 -5.23 -0.31 -1.60
CA ILE A 419 -6.29 -1.15 -2.18
C ILE A 419 -6.41 -2.45 -1.36
N LEU A 420 -7.63 -2.75 -0.91
CA LEU A 420 -7.99 -3.94 -0.14
C LEU A 420 -8.52 -5.02 -1.08
N PRO A 421 -7.72 -6.00 -1.53
CA PRO A 421 -8.14 -6.89 -2.60
C PRO A 421 -9.27 -7.83 -2.16
N PRO A 422 -10.37 -7.93 -2.92
CA PRO A 422 -11.49 -8.80 -2.61
C PRO A 422 -11.30 -10.21 -3.18
N LEU A 423 -10.24 -10.44 -3.98
CA LEU A 423 -10.01 -11.70 -4.69
C LEU A 423 -8.53 -12.08 -4.67
N ALA A 424 -8.26 -13.34 -4.33
CA ALA A 424 -6.96 -13.99 -4.31
C ALA A 424 -5.86 -13.32 -3.45
N GLY A 425 -6.19 -12.27 -2.71
CA GLY A 425 -5.21 -11.47 -1.98
C GLY A 425 -4.28 -10.66 -2.90
N VAL A 426 -4.53 -10.61 -4.21
CA VAL A 426 -3.65 -9.96 -5.18
C VAL A 426 -3.78 -8.44 -5.11
N HIS A 427 -2.68 -7.74 -4.81
CA HIS A 427 -2.66 -6.30 -4.61
C HIS A 427 -2.22 -5.50 -5.83
N GLU A 428 -1.58 -6.13 -6.82
CA GLU A 428 -1.07 -5.45 -8.01
C GLU A 428 -2.23 -4.88 -8.83
N TYR A 429 -2.25 -3.56 -8.98
CA TYR A 429 -3.29 -2.86 -9.73
C TYR A 429 -3.46 -3.44 -11.14
N ARG A 430 -2.37 -3.68 -11.88
CA ARG A 430 -2.40 -4.31 -13.20
C ARG A 430 -3.06 -5.70 -13.22
N ALA A 431 -2.91 -6.49 -12.15
CA ALA A 431 -3.53 -7.80 -12.05
C ALA A 431 -5.03 -7.70 -11.75
N ILE A 432 -5.41 -6.80 -10.85
CA ILE A 432 -6.81 -6.46 -10.58
C ILE A 432 -7.51 -6.01 -11.86
N CYS A 433 -6.91 -5.07 -12.61
CA CYS A 433 -7.44 -4.61 -13.89
C CYS A 433 -7.60 -5.74 -14.91
N LEU A 434 -6.65 -6.67 -15.00
CA LEU A 434 -6.76 -7.83 -15.90
C LEU A 434 -7.96 -8.72 -15.53
N ILE A 435 -8.23 -8.94 -14.25
CA ILE A 435 -9.39 -9.71 -13.79
C ILE A 435 -10.70 -9.00 -14.16
N VAL A 436 -10.76 -7.68 -13.96
CA VAL A 436 -11.92 -6.86 -14.34
C VAL A 436 -12.16 -6.92 -15.85
N LEU A 437 -11.12 -6.70 -16.65
CA LEU A 437 -11.16 -6.80 -18.11
C LEU A 437 -11.55 -8.21 -18.57
N TYR A 438 -11.06 -9.26 -17.91
CA TYR A 438 -11.44 -10.63 -18.22
C TYR A 438 -12.95 -10.82 -18.01
N ALA A 439 -13.49 -10.41 -16.86
CA ALA A 439 -14.90 -10.55 -16.55
C ALA A 439 -15.80 -9.83 -17.58
N LEU A 440 -15.44 -8.59 -17.94
CA LEU A 440 -16.12 -7.86 -19.01
C LEU A 440 -15.97 -8.53 -20.37
N SER A 441 -14.79 -9.07 -20.69
CA SER A 441 -14.58 -9.78 -21.95
C SER A 441 -15.46 -11.02 -22.07
N ILE A 442 -15.74 -11.71 -20.96
CA ILE A 442 -16.66 -12.85 -20.94
C ILE A 442 -18.09 -12.35 -21.14
N LEU A 443 -18.46 -11.26 -20.47
CA LEU A 443 -19.79 -10.67 -20.53
C LEU A 443 -20.15 -10.23 -21.95
N VAL A 444 -19.30 -9.42 -22.59
CA VAL A 444 -19.60 -8.87 -23.94
C VAL A 444 -19.57 -9.94 -25.03
N ARG A 445 -18.89 -11.07 -24.82
CA ARG A 445 -18.80 -12.17 -25.80
C ARG A 445 -19.85 -13.25 -25.60
N TYR A 446 -20.15 -13.61 -24.34
CA TYR A 446 -20.93 -14.79 -24.00
C TYR A 446 -22.23 -14.48 -23.25
N MET A 447 -22.47 -13.23 -22.87
CA MET A 447 -23.71 -12.78 -22.23
C MET A 447 -24.32 -11.55 -22.95
N PRO A 448 -24.57 -11.62 -24.28
CA PRO A 448 -25.02 -10.46 -25.06
C PRO A 448 -26.37 -9.89 -24.62
N SER A 449 -27.25 -10.70 -24.01
CA SER A 449 -28.52 -10.20 -23.44
C SER A 449 -28.30 -9.33 -22.21
N ALA A 450 -27.37 -9.71 -21.33
CA ALA A 450 -26.99 -8.89 -20.17
C ALA A 450 -26.32 -7.59 -20.62
N TRP A 451 -25.43 -7.67 -21.62
CA TRP A 451 -24.75 -6.49 -22.13
C TRP A 451 -25.67 -5.47 -22.80
N ARG A 452 -26.68 -5.94 -23.57
CA ARG A 452 -27.68 -5.03 -24.18
C ARG A 452 -28.44 -4.20 -23.15
N ARG A 453 -28.63 -4.71 -21.94
CA ARG A 453 -29.25 -3.95 -20.84
C ARG A 453 -28.34 -2.83 -20.35
N VAL A 454 -27.02 -3.02 -20.41
CA VAL A 454 -26.02 -1.99 -20.09
C VAL A 454 -25.94 -0.93 -21.19
N GLU A 455 -25.97 -1.30 -22.47
CA GLU A 455 -25.81 -0.32 -23.56
C GLU A 455 -26.99 0.65 -23.72
N GLY A 456 -28.19 0.29 -23.24
CA GLY A 456 -29.36 1.15 -23.35
C GLY A 456 -30.65 0.53 -22.85
N GLY A 457 -30.55 -0.40 -21.90
CA GLY A 457 -31.69 -0.96 -21.19
C GLY A 457 -31.75 -0.46 -19.76
N ASP A 458 -32.24 -1.30 -18.87
CA ASP A 458 -32.46 -1.04 -17.45
C ASP A 458 -31.20 -1.15 -16.57
N TRP A 459 -30.03 -1.40 -17.17
CA TRP A 459 -28.71 -1.41 -16.52
C TRP A 459 -27.80 -0.29 -17.08
N ASP A 460 -28.37 0.73 -17.72
CA ASP A 460 -27.65 1.79 -18.42
C ASP A 460 -26.76 2.65 -17.52
N GLN A 461 -27.08 2.75 -16.22
CA GLN A 461 -26.25 3.40 -15.21
C GLN A 461 -24.81 2.84 -15.18
N HIS A 462 -24.61 1.58 -15.55
CA HIS A 462 -23.29 0.96 -15.56
C HIS A 462 -22.43 1.36 -16.78
N LEU A 463 -23.04 1.86 -17.87
CA LEU A 463 -22.31 2.17 -19.10
C LEU A 463 -21.31 3.29 -18.90
N ALA A 464 -21.71 4.37 -18.24
CA ALA A 464 -20.83 5.51 -17.94
C ALA A 464 -19.67 5.09 -17.01
N LEU A 465 -19.95 4.24 -16.02
CA LEU A 465 -18.95 3.69 -15.12
C LEU A 465 -17.93 2.83 -15.87
N VAL A 466 -18.39 1.94 -16.75
CA VAL A 466 -17.51 1.08 -17.57
C VAL A 466 -16.70 1.94 -18.55
N ALA A 467 -17.29 2.93 -19.21
CA ALA A 467 -16.56 3.82 -20.11
C ALA A 467 -15.42 4.55 -19.37
N ARG A 468 -15.74 5.12 -18.20
CA ARG A 468 -14.74 5.80 -17.35
C ARG A 468 -13.62 4.86 -16.91
N MET A 469 -13.98 3.63 -16.54
CA MET A 469 -13.01 2.60 -16.16
C MET A 469 -12.06 2.26 -17.32
N LEU A 470 -12.56 2.13 -18.55
CA LEU A 470 -11.72 1.85 -19.71
C LEU A 470 -10.74 3.02 -20.00
N ASP A 471 -11.18 4.27 -19.85
CA ASP A 471 -10.31 5.44 -19.97
C ASP A 471 -9.19 5.43 -18.93
N VAL A 472 -9.51 5.06 -17.69
CA VAL A 472 -8.51 4.89 -16.61
C VAL A 472 -7.52 3.81 -16.99
N PHE A 473 -7.99 2.65 -17.47
CA PHE A 473 -7.12 1.51 -17.81
C PHE A 473 -6.19 1.83 -18.98
N GLU A 474 -6.66 2.55 -20.00
CA GLU A 474 -5.83 3.03 -21.12
C GLU A 474 -4.72 3.97 -20.67
N ARG A 475 -4.97 4.77 -19.62
CA ARG A 475 -3.98 5.67 -19.05
C ARG A 475 -3.00 4.98 -18.08
N MET A 476 -3.51 4.06 -17.27
CA MET A 476 -2.77 3.48 -16.13
C MET A 476 -1.98 2.22 -16.50
N LEU A 477 -2.60 1.28 -17.20
CA LEU A 477 -1.99 -0.02 -17.48
C LEU A 477 -0.66 0.09 -18.22
N PRO A 478 -0.49 0.95 -19.24
CA PRO A 478 0.80 1.09 -19.90
C PRO A 478 1.92 1.51 -18.94
N GLN A 479 1.61 2.40 -17.99
CA GLN A 479 2.60 2.84 -17.01
C GLN A 479 2.92 1.74 -16.00
N GLU A 480 1.92 1.08 -15.44
CA GLU A 480 2.08 -0.06 -14.52
C GLU A 480 2.91 -1.20 -15.15
N PHE A 481 2.66 -1.49 -16.42
CA PHE A 481 3.42 -2.49 -17.15
C PHE A 481 4.82 -2.01 -17.54
N LEU A 482 5.01 -0.73 -17.86
CA LEU A 482 6.34 -0.18 -18.08
C LEU A 482 7.21 -0.31 -16.82
N GLU A 483 6.66 -0.01 -15.65
CA GLU A 483 7.35 -0.17 -14.36
C GLU A 483 7.74 -1.63 -14.11
N SER A 484 6.78 -2.55 -14.21
CA SER A 484 7.01 -3.97 -13.93
C SER A 484 7.95 -4.65 -14.94
N VAL A 485 7.80 -4.36 -16.24
CA VAL A 485 8.66 -4.89 -17.32
C VAL A 485 10.09 -4.37 -17.17
N THR A 486 10.27 -3.09 -16.83
CA THR A 486 11.61 -2.50 -16.73
C THR A 486 12.29 -2.75 -15.37
N GLY A 487 11.51 -2.86 -14.29
CA GLY A 487 12.01 -2.81 -12.91
C GLY A 487 12.32 -1.39 -12.42
N ASP A 488 11.95 -0.38 -13.21
CA ASP A 488 12.14 1.04 -12.91
C ASP A 488 10.83 1.63 -12.38
N ARG A 489 10.88 2.66 -11.52
CA ARG A 489 9.69 3.45 -11.16
C ARG A 489 9.47 4.54 -12.20
N VAL A 490 8.24 4.75 -12.62
CA VAL A 490 7.86 5.73 -13.63
C VAL A 490 6.98 6.77 -13.00
N HIS A 491 7.46 8.01 -13.03
CA HIS A 491 6.66 9.17 -12.68
C HIS A 491 6.34 9.94 -13.96
N SER A 492 5.05 10.10 -14.27
CA SER A 492 4.61 10.79 -15.48
C SER A 492 3.72 11.99 -15.14
N SER A 493 4.07 13.15 -15.70
CA SER A 493 3.41 14.44 -15.39
C SER A 493 3.29 15.35 -16.61
N LEU A 494 2.36 16.31 -16.53
CA LEU A 494 2.21 17.38 -17.51
C LEU A 494 3.24 18.50 -17.25
N PRO A 495 3.72 19.22 -18.29
CA PRO A 495 4.52 20.41 -18.10
C PRO A 495 3.79 21.42 -17.21
N GLY A 496 4.47 21.91 -16.17
CA GLY A 496 3.89 22.86 -15.21
C GLY A 496 2.92 22.24 -14.19
N GLY A 497 2.69 20.93 -14.23
CA GLY A 497 2.04 20.22 -13.13
C GLY A 497 2.94 20.22 -11.89
N PHE A 498 2.40 20.68 -10.76
CA PHE A 498 3.06 20.44 -9.48
C PHE A 498 2.69 19.03 -9.03
N PHE A 499 3.72 18.22 -8.79
CA PHE A 499 3.74 16.80 -8.43
C PHE A 499 3.74 15.82 -9.59
#